data_AF-A0A4V2SBU3-F1
#
_entry.id   AF-A0A4V2SBU3-F1
#
_cell.length_a   1.000
_cell.length_b   1.000
_cell.length_c   1.000
_cell.angle_alpha   90.00
_cell.angle_beta   90.00
_cell.angle_gamma   90.00
#
_symmetry.space_group_name_H-M   'P 1'
#
loop_
_entity.id
_entity.type
_entity.pdbx_description
1 polymer ?
#
loop_
_entity_poly.entity_id
_entity_poly.type
_entity_poly.pdbx_seq_one_letter_code
_entity_poly.pdbx_strand_id
1 'polypeptide(L)' 'MENYNNELQLIKAQIENTRRKLNELIKQSEGNLLNSEVIELSQLLDKFLSKYDHIKK' A
#
# COMPACT_ATOMS: atom_id res chain seq x y z
N MET A 1 11.39 15.79 -16.09
CA MET A 1 9.94 15.55 -15.98
C MET A 1 9.57 14.07 -16.13
N GLU A 2 10.24 13.31 -17.00
CA GLU A 2 9.93 11.88 -17.24
C GLU A 2 10.08 10.99 -15.98
N ASN A 3 11.14 11.20 -15.19
CA ASN A 3 11.39 10.45 -13.95
C ASN A 3 10.30 10.63 -12.88
N TYR A 4 9.76 11.83 -12.75
CA TYR A 4 8.72 12.14 -11.76
C TYR A 4 7.42 11.39 -12.04
N ASN A 5 7.01 11.33 -13.31
CA ASN A 5 5.83 10.55 -13.72
C ASN A 5 6.05 9.05 -13.49
N ASN A 6 7.27 8.55 -13.70
CA ASN A 6 7.61 7.15 -13.46
C ASN A 6 7.56 6.79 -11.97
N GLU A 7 8.14 7.62 -11.09
CA GLU A 7 8.08 7.41 -9.64
C GLU A 7 6.63 7.45 -9.11
N LEU A 8 5.81 8.36 -9.65
CA LEU A 8 4.41 8.52 -9.28
C LEU A 8 3.54 7.36 -9.77
N GLN A 9 3.86 6.76 -10.92
CA GLN A 9 3.20 5.54 -11.39
C GLN A 9 3.64 4.30 -10.59
N LEU A 10 4.93 4.17 -10.28
CA LEU A 10 5.46 3.06 -9.50
C LEU A 10 4.84 3.03 -8.10
N ILE A 11 4.78 4.17 -7.40
CA ILE A 11 4.18 4.22 -6.07
C ILE A 11 2.68 3.92 -6.10
N LYS A 12 1.95 4.36 -7.14
CA LYS A 12 0.53 4.00 -7.34
C LYS A 12 0.35 2.49 -7.51
N ALA A 13 1.20 1.86 -8.33
CA ALA A 13 1.16 0.42 -8.52
C ALA A 13 1.46 -0.35 -7.22
N GLN A 14 2.40 0.14 -6.40
CA GLN A 14 2.70 -0.41 -5.09
C GLN A 14 1.51 -0.28 -4.12
N ILE A 15 0.87 0.89 -4.07
CA ILE A 15 -0.34 1.12 -3.26
C ILE A 15 -1.45 0.14 -3.63
N GLU A 16 -1.79 0.03 -4.91
CA GLU A 16 -2.89 -0.84 -5.35
C GLU A 16 -2.58 -2.32 -5.12
N ASN A 17 -1.33 -2.75 -5.33
CA ASN A 17 -0.91 -4.12 -5.03
C ASN A 17 -1.02 -4.43 -3.53
N THR A 18 -0.52 -3.54 -2.67
CA THR A 18 -0.62 -3.71 -1.21
C THR A 18 -2.07 -3.69 -0.74
N ARG A 19 -2.93 -2.81 -1.28
CA ARG A 19 -4.38 -2.80 -0.99
C ARG A 19 -5.05 -4.12 -1.36
N ARG A 20 -4.73 -4.69 -2.53
CA ARG A 20 -5.28 -5.99 -2.94
C ARG A 20 -4.86 -7.08 -1.97
N LYS A 21 -3.56 -7.19 -1.66
CA LYS A 21 -3.02 -8.19 -0.74
C LYS A 21 -3.63 -8.06 0.67
N LEU A 22 -3.73 -6.84 1.19
CA LEU A 22 -4.34 -6.58 2.49
C LEU A 22 -5.80 -7.05 2.53
N ASN A 23 -6.59 -6.75 1.49
CA ASN A 23 -7.97 -7.20 1.40
C ASN A 23 -8.11 -8.73 1.29
N GLU A 24 -7.24 -9.38 0.52
CA GLU A 24 -7.20 -10.83 0.42
C GLU A 24 -6.86 -11.46 1.77
N LEU A 25 -5.87 -10.92 2.47
CA LEU A 25 -5.44 -11.40 3.77
C LEU A 25 -6.52 -11.19 4.85
N ILE A 26 -7.22 -10.06 4.84
CA ILE A 26 -8.36 -9.82 5.75
C ILE A 26 -9.48 -10.85 5.49
N LYS A 27 -9.75 -11.18 4.22
CA LYS A 27 -10.74 -12.22 3.89
C LYS A 27 -10.29 -13.62 4.34
N GLN A 28 -9.01 -13.95 4.14
CA GLN A 28 -8.45 -15.24 4.54
C GLN A 28 -8.35 -15.41 6.05
N SER A 29 -8.13 -14.32 6.78
CA SER A 29 -8.06 -14.29 8.25
C SER A 29 -9.44 -14.17 8.90
N GLU A 30 -10.53 -14.39 8.16
CA GLU A 30 -11.93 -14.29 8.64
C GLU A 30 -12.24 -12.91 9.27
N GLY A 31 -11.58 -11.85 8.80
CA GLY A 31 -11.73 -10.50 9.35
C GLY A 31 -10.87 -10.23 10.58
N ASN A 32 -9.92 -11.11 10.94
CA ASN A 32 -9.00 -10.87 12.04
C ASN A 32 -7.96 -9.78 11.69
N LEU A 33 -8.32 -8.54 11.99
CA LEU A 33 -7.47 -7.36 11.76
C LEU A 33 -6.23 -7.30 12.66
N LEU A 34 -6.16 -8.13 13.71
CA LEU A 34 -5.02 -8.21 14.62
C LEU A 34 -3.99 -9.26 14.18
N ASN A 35 -4.23 -9.94 13.06
CA ASN A 35 -3.22 -10.78 12.45
C ASN A 35 -1.97 -9.94 12.14
N SER A 36 -0.79 -10.43 12.53
CA SER A 36 0.47 -9.70 12.39
C SER A 36 0.76 -9.28 10.95
N GLU A 37 0.43 -10.14 9.98
CA GLU A 37 0.63 -9.87 8.56
C GLU A 37 -0.35 -8.81 8.04
N VAL A 38 -1.58 -8.76 8.60
CA VAL A 38 -2.55 -7.68 8.31
C VAL A 38 -2.03 -6.34 8.84
N ILE A 39 -1.48 -6.33 10.05
CA ILE A 39 -0.88 -5.14 10.67
C ILE A 39 0.32 -4.66 9.84
N GLU A 40 1.23 -5.56 9.47
CA GLU A 40 2.42 -5.24 8.68
C GLU A 40 2.06 -4.66 7.31
N LEU A 41 1.11 -5.28 6.60
CA LEU A 41 0.64 -4.79 5.30
C LEU A 41 -0.08 -3.44 5.43
N SER A 42 -0.83 -3.22 6.52
CA SER A 42 -1.48 -1.92 6.80
C SER A 42 -0.44 -0.82 7.00
N GLN A 43 0.58 -1.08 7.83
CA GLN A 43 1.68 -0.12 8.06
C GLN A 43 2.50 0.14 6.78
N LEU A 44 2.68 -0.88 5.94
CA LEU A 44 3.35 -0.71 4.64
C LEU A 44 2.53 0.17 3.70
N LEU A 45 1.20 -0.02 3.68
CA LEU A 45 0.30 0.81 2.89
C LEU A 45 0.38 2.28 3.33
N ASP A 46 0.38 2.56 4.63
CA ASP A 46 0.51 3.91 5.17
C ASP A 46 1.83 4.58 4.75
N LYS A 47 2.93 3.83 4.73
CA LYS A 47 4.23 4.32 4.23
C LYS A 47 4.16 4.68 2.75
N PHE A 48 3.51 3.86 1.93
CA PHE A 48 3.36 4.15 0.50
C PHE A 48 2.45 5.36 0.24
N LEU A 49 1.36 5.50 0.99
CA LEU A 49 0.47 6.66 0.93
C LEU A 49 1.20 7.94 1.33
N SER A 50 1.98 7.89 2.40
CA SER A 50 2.80 9.03 2.85
C SER A 50 3.84 9.43 1.80
N LYS A 51 4.50 8.44 1.18
CA LYS A 51 5.46 8.69 0.09
C LYS A 51 4.77 9.28 -1.14
N TYR A 52 3.57 8.79 -1.50
CA TYR A 52 2.80 9.34 -2.60
C TYR A 52 2.38 10.79 -2.36
N ASP A 53 1.94 11.14 -1.15
CA ASP A 53 1.62 12.53 -0.78
C ASP A 53 2.85 13.43 -0.89
N HIS A 54 4.01 12.95 -0.45
CA HIS A 54 5.26 13.70 -0.55
C HIS A 54 5.71 13.93 -1.99
N ILE A 55 5.61 12.90 -2.86
CA ILE A 55 5.97 13.04 -4.27
C ILE A 55 4.98 13.98 -4.98
N LYS A 56 3.67 13.89 -4.67
CA LYS A 56 2.64 14.69 -5.33
C LYS A 56 2.71 16.21 -5.00
N LYS A 57 3.29 16.58 -3.85
CA LYS A 57 3.53 17.97 -3.45
C LYS A 57 4.65 18.63 -4.25
#